data_AF-E7NCI6-F1
#
_entry.id   AF-E7NCI6-F1
#
_cell.length_a   1.000
_cell.length_b   1.000
_cell.length_c   1.000
_cell.angle_alpha   90.00
_cell.angle_beta   90.00
_cell.angle_gamma   90.00
#
_symmetry.space_group_name_H-M   'P 1'
#
loop_
_entity.id
_entity.type
_entity.pdbx_description
1 polymer ?
#
loop_
_entity_poly.entity_id
_entity_poly.type
_entity_poly.pdbx_seq_one_letter_code
_entity_poly.pdbx_strand_id
1 'polypeptide(L)'
;ALTTLSGGERQRLKLAVHLSQEGRIIVLDEPTVGLHPADIEAMLALLDHLVDCGRSVVVIEHHEAVMAHADWIIDLGPGAGHDGGHVVFTGTPTRMVAERTTLTGRYLARYVEEGNDDTPE
;
A
#
# COMPACT_ATOMS: atom_id res chain seq x y z
N ALA A 1 -4.89 -20.73 -18.83
CA ALA A 1 -3.70 -20.36 -19.61
C ALA A 1 -3.07 -19.07 -19.07
N LEU A 2 -2.58 -19.11 -17.82
CA LEU A 2 -2.06 -17.92 -17.09
C LEU A 2 -0.63 -18.14 -16.54
N THR A 3 0.00 -19.29 -16.84
CA THR A 3 1.28 -19.70 -16.26
C THR A 3 2.51 -19.25 -17.06
N THR A 4 2.33 -18.59 -18.21
CA THR A 4 3.42 -18.17 -19.11
C THR A 4 3.64 -16.65 -19.16
N LEU A 5 2.87 -15.88 -18.39
CA LEU A 5 3.04 -14.42 -18.37
C LEU A 5 4.16 -14.04 -17.41
N SER A 6 5.13 -13.28 -17.93
CA SER A 6 6.13 -12.57 -17.13
C SER A 6 5.46 -11.65 -16.11
N GLY A 7 6.17 -11.26 -15.05
CA GLY A 7 5.65 -10.36 -14.01
C GLY A 7 5.06 -9.08 -14.62
N GLY A 8 5.78 -8.45 -15.56
CA GLY A 8 5.33 -7.27 -16.29
C GLY A 8 4.11 -7.49 -17.18
N GLU A 9 3.93 -8.67 -17.79
CA GLU A 9 2.72 -8.96 -18.57
C GLU A 9 1.51 -9.21 -17.68
N ARG A 10 1.70 -9.86 -16.53
CA ARG A 10 0.64 -10.05 -15.53
C ARG A 10 0.21 -8.71 -14.94
N GLN A 11 1.16 -7.81 -14.69
CA GLN A 11 0.92 -6.45 -14.23
C GLN A 11 0.19 -5.61 -15.28
N ARG A 12 0.63 -5.64 -16.55
CA ARG A 12 -0.08 -4.97 -17.66
C ARG A 12 -1.48 -5.51 -17.90
N LEU A 13 -1.70 -6.82 -17.75
CA LEU A 13 -3.03 -7.42 -17.87
C LEU A 13 -3.95 -7.02 -16.71
N LYS A 14 -3.44 -7.04 -15.47
CA LYS A 14 -4.17 -6.52 -14.29
C LYS A 14 -4.53 -5.05 -14.47
N LEU A 15 -3.61 -4.24 -14.99
CA LEU A 15 -3.84 -2.83 -15.34
C LEU A 15 -4.95 -2.63 -16.37
N ALA A 16 -4.87 -3.36 -17.49
CA ALA A 16 -5.82 -3.23 -18.60
C ALA A 16 -7.27 -3.55 -18.16
N VAL A 17 -7.44 -4.54 -17.27
CA VAL A 17 -8.75 -4.90 -16.72
C VAL A 17 -9.34 -3.75 -15.90
N HIS A 18 -8.54 -3.08 -15.06
CA HIS A 18 -9.01 -1.96 -14.23
C HIS A 18 -9.19 -0.66 -15.01
N LEU A 19 -8.39 -0.42 -16.06
CA LEU A 19 -8.56 0.74 -16.94
C LEU A 19 -9.90 0.72 -17.68
N SER A 20 -10.46 -0.46 -17.97
CA SER A 20 -11.73 -0.63 -18.69
C SER A 20 -13.00 -0.48 -17.86
N GLN A 21 -12.91 -0.35 -16.52
CA GLN A 21 -14.09 -0.25 -15.67
C GLN A 21 -14.46 1.21 -15.37
N GLU A 22 -15.76 1.52 -15.47
CA GLU A 22 -16.37 2.83 -15.14
C GLU A 22 -16.39 3.13 -13.63
N GLY A 23 -15.87 2.22 -12.80
CA GLY A 23 -15.82 2.36 -11.35
C GLY A 23 -14.88 3.48 -10.91
N ARG A 24 -15.38 4.38 -10.08
CA ARG A 24 -14.57 5.42 -9.42
C ARG A 24 -13.78 4.89 -8.22
N ILE A 25 -14.10 3.70 -7.71
CA ILE A 25 -13.45 3.11 -6.54
C ILE A 25 -12.88 1.74 -6.93
N ILE A 26 -11.60 1.54 -6.65
CA ILE A 26 -10.88 0.28 -6.84
C ILE A 26 -10.48 -0.24 -5.46
N VAL A 27 -10.75 -1.52 -5.19
CA VAL A 27 -10.33 -2.20 -3.94
C VAL A 27 -9.35 -3.31 -4.29
N LEU A 28 -8.16 -3.28 -3.69
CA LEU A 28 -7.09 -4.26 -3.91
C LEU A 28 -6.75 -4.95 -2.58
N ASP A 29 -6.70 -6.27 -2.60
CA ASP A 29 -6.34 -7.09 -1.45
C ASP A 29 -4.91 -7.62 -1.62
N GLU A 30 -3.99 -7.12 -0.79
CA GLU A 30 -2.56 -7.41 -0.76
C GLU A 30 -1.88 -7.47 -2.15
N PRO A 31 -1.95 -6.39 -2.95
CA PRO A 31 -1.40 -6.37 -4.31
C PRO A 31 0.11 -6.60 -4.38
N THR A 32 0.85 -6.40 -3.29
CA THR A 32 2.31 -6.63 -3.25
C THR A 32 2.71 -8.07 -2.95
N VAL A 33 1.78 -8.95 -2.59
CA VAL A 33 2.10 -10.35 -2.25
C VAL A 33 2.76 -11.06 -3.43
N GLY A 34 3.96 -11.59 -3.18
CA GLY A 34 4.74 -12.32 -4.16
C GLY A 34 5.45 -11.43 -5.20
N LEU A 35 5.43 -10.10 -5.02
CA LEU A 35 6.28 -9.20 -5.80
C LEU A 35 7.71 -9.20 -5.28
N HIS A 36 8.66 -9.04 -6.20
CA HIS A 36 10.04 -8.77 -5.85
C HIS A 36 10.15 -7.32 -5.33
N PRO A 37 11.07 -6.99 -4.41
CA PRO A 37 11.23 -5.61 -3.92
C PRO A 37 11.39 -4.56 -5.03
N ALA A 38 12.10 -4.91 -6.09
CA ALA A 38 12.28 -4.05 -7.28
C ALA A 38 10.98 -3.75 -8.06
N ASP A 39 9.94 -4.56 -7.89
CA ASP A 39 8.64 -4.39 -8.57
C ASP A 39 7.66 -3.54 -7.73
N ILE A 40 7.99 -3.25 -6.46
CA ILE A 40 7.13 -2.47 -5.56
C ILE A 40 7.00 -1.03 -6.08
N GLU A 41 8.10 -0.40 -6.49
CA GLU A 41 8.07 0.95 -7.07
C GLU A 41 7.15 1.04 -8.30
N ALA A 42 7.20 0.02 -9.17
CA ALA A 42 6.34 -0.05 -10.34
C ALA A 42 4.85 -0.26 -9.96
N MET A 43 4.58 -0.96 -8.85
CA MET A 43 3.22 -1.08 -8.30
C MET A 43 2.76 0.26 -7.72
N LEU A 44 3.60 0.97 -6.97
CA LEU A 44 3.27 2.28 -6.39
C LEU A 44 2.95 3.30 -7.49
N ALA A 45 3.80 3.42 -8.50
CA ALA A 45 3.57 4.31 -9.64
C ALA A 45 2.26 4.01 -10.39
N LEU A 46 1.85 2.73 -10.40
CA LEU A 46 0.59 2.29 -10.96
C LEU A 46 -0.61 2.73 -10.10
N LEU A 47 -0.51 2.61 -8.77
CA LEU A 47 -1.55 3.07 -7.86
C LEU A 47 -1.73 4.59 -7.98
N ASP A 48 -0.63 5.34 -8.01
CA ASP A 48 -0.62 6.78 -8.20
C ASP A 48 -1.31 7.16 -9.52
N HIS A 49 -0.97 6.49 -10.62
CA HIS A 49 -1.61 6.74 -11.91
C HIS A 49 -3.13 6.49 -11.88
N LEU A 50 -3.61 5.48 -11.14
CA LEU A 50 -5.04 5.24 -10.98
C LEU A 50 -5.71 6.38 -10.22
N VAL A 51 -5.05 6.91 -9.18
CA VAL A 51 -5.52 8.08 -8.42
C VAL A 51 -5.56 9.33 -9.29
N ASP A 52 -4.51 9.59 -10.05
CA ASP A 52 -4.42 10.72 -11.00
C ASP A 52 -5.51 10.67 -12.09
N CYS A 53 -5.97 9.48 -12.47
CA CYS A 53 -7.11 9.30 -13.36
C CYS A 53 -8.48 9.62 -12.70
N GLY A 54 -8.49 10.13 -11.47
CA GLY A 54 -9.69 10.52 -10.73
C GLY A 54 -10.39 9.34 -10.03
N ARG A 55 -9.67 8.25 -9.77
CA ARG A 55 -10.19 7.09 -9.04
C ARG A 55 -9.74 7.12 -7.58
N SER A 56 -10.56 6.60 -6.69
CA SER A 56 -10.17 6.30 -5.32
C SER A 56 -9.69 4.86 -5.25
N VAL A 57 -8.50 4.63 -4.69
CA VAL A 57 -7.93 3.30 -4.55
C VAL A 57 -7.86 2.96 -3.07
N VAL A 58 -8.49 1.85 -2.68
CA VAL A 58 -8.45 1.30 -1.33
C VAL A 58 -7.61 0.04 -1.38
N VAL A 59 -6.55 0.02 -0.58
CA VAL A 59 -5.60 -1.09 -0.56
C VAL A 59 -5.56 -1.70 0.84
N ILE A 60 -5.68 -3.03 0.92
CA ILE A 60 -5.39 -3.80 2.12
C ILE A 60 -3.94 -4.25 1.99
N GLU A 61 -3.07 -3.79 2.89
CA GLU A 61 -1.63 -4.03 2.79
C GLU A 61 -0.97 -4.14 4.15
N HIS A 62 0.16 -4.84 4.16
CA HIS A 62 1.07 -4.95 5.30
C HIS A 62 2.49 -4.45 4.98
N HIS A 63 2.77 -4.08 3.72
CA HIS A 63 4.09 -3.58 3.31
C HIS A 63 4.28 -2.09 3.62
N GLU A 64 5.34 -1.73 4.37
CA GLU A 64 5.55 -0.36 4.87
C GLU A 64 5.74 0.68 3.75
N ALA A 65 6.39 0.30 2.65
CA ALA A 65 6.53 1.15 1.46
C ALA A 65 5.17 1.63 0.91
N VAL A 66 4.15 0.75 0.89
CA VAL A 66 2.80 1.13 0.43
C VAL A 66 2.11 2.03 1.45
N MET A 67 2.24 1.71 2.74
CA MET A 67 1.70 2.54 3.80
C MET A 67 2.29 3.95 3.81
N ALA A 68 3.60 4.07 3.58
CA ALA A 68 4.31 5.35 3.53
C ALA A 68 3.87 6.21 2.34
N HIS A 69 3.51 5.59 1.22
CA HIS A 69 3.04 6.26 0.01
C HIS A 69 1.55 6.65 0.04
N ALA A 70 0.77 6.12 0.97
CA ALA A 70 -0.68 6.35 1.00
C ALA A 70 -1.04 7.78 1.43
N ASP A 71 -2.10 8.36 0.86
CA ASP A 71 -2.64 9.64 1.33
C ASP A 71 -3.30 9.53 2.71
N TRP A 72 -3.87 8.35 3.00
CA TRP A 72 -4.67 8.10 4.19
C TRP A 72 -4.56 6.64 4.64
N ILE A 73 -4.41 6.43 5.94
CA ILE A 73 -4.34 5.12 6.57
C ILE A 73 -5.52 4.93 7.52
N ILE A 74 -6.11 3.74 7.49
CA ILE A 74 -7.04 3.23 8.50
C ILE A 74 -6.40 1.98 9.10
N ASP A 75 -6.00 2.07 10.37
CA ASP A 75 -5.34 0.96 11.07
C ASP A 75 -6.37 0.19 11.89
N LEU A 76 -6.33 -1.14 11.79
CA LEU A 76 -7.24 -2.05 12.48
C LEU A 76 -6.48 -2.85 13.54
N GLY A 77 -7.06 -2.98 14.73
CA GLY A 77 -6.42 -3.70 15.83
C GLY A 77 -7.27 -3.67 17.10
N PRO A 78 -6.65 -3.67 18.30
CA PRO A 78 -5.20 -3.73 18.57
C PRO A 78 -4.55 -5.11 18.35
N GLY A 79 -5.34 -6.17 18.21
CA GLY A 79 -4.91 -7.52 17.89
C GLY A 79 -5.73 -8.14 16.76
N ALA A 80 -5.69 -9.47 16.65
CA ALA A 80 -6.46 -10.23 15.66
C ALA A 80 -7.61 -11.01 16.32
N GLY A 81 -8.59 -11.43 15.53
CA GLY A 81 -9.72 -12.21 16.02
C GLY A 81 -10.55 -11.43 17.05
N HIS A 82 -10.74 -12.00 18.24
CA HIS A 82 -11.53 -11.39 19.32
C HIS A 82 -10.88 -10.11 19.89
N ASP A 83 -9.56 -9.97 19.75
CA ASP A 83 -8.81 -8.81 20.23
C ASP A 83 -8.66 -7.72 19.14
N GLY A 84 -9.32 -7.90 17.99
CA GLY A 84 -9.28 -7.01 16.84
C GLY A 84 -10.64 -6.39 16.51
N GLY A 85 -10.76 -5.89 15.27
CA GLY A 85 -12.03 -5.35 14.75
C GLY A 85 -12.33 -3.90 15.13
N HIS A 86 -11.37 -3.20 15.74
CA HIS A 86 -11.48 -1.78 16.05
C HIS A 86 -10.58 -0.94 15.16
N VAL A 87 -11.08 0.23 14.75
CA VAL A 87 -10.24 1.27 14.15
C VAL A 87 -9.40 1.89 15.26
N VAL A 88 -8.10 1.60 15.25
CA VAL A 88 -7.16 2.09 16.28
C VAL A 88 -6.45 3.37 15.85
N PHE A 89 -6.45 3.67 14.55
CA PHE A 89 -5.95 4.92 14.01
C PHE A 89 -6.63 5.27 12.68
N THR A 90 -6.81 6.58 12.43
CA THR A 90 -7.16 7.09 11.11
C THR A 90 -6.50 8.45 10.86
N GLY A 91 -5.87 8.62 9.70
CA GLY A 91 -5.13 9.84 9.37
C GLY A 91 -4.07 9.64 8.31
N THR A 92 -3.22 10.65 8.12
CA THR A 92 -2.09 10.58 7.19
C THR A 92 -0.95 9.71 7.74
N PRO A 93 -0.08 9.13 6.88
CA PRO A 93 1.09 8.39 7.33
C PRO A 93 2.01 9.23 8.22
N THR A 94 2.22 10.51 7.89
CA THR A 94 3.03 11.43 8.70
C THR A 94 2.51 11.55 10.13
N ARG A 95 1.18 11.62 10.29
CA ARG A 95 0.56 11.68 11.62
C ARG A 95 0.75 10.36 12.37
N MET A 96 0.58 9.23 11.68
CA MET A 96 0.81 7.91 12.28
C MET A 96 2.25 7.76 12.79
N VAL A 97 3.23 8.18 11.99
CA VAL A 97 4.67 8.15 12.32
C VAL A 97 5.01 9.08 13.49
N ALA A 98 4.36 10.24 13.58
CA ALA A 98 4.57 11.19 14.68
C ALA A 98 3.97 10.67 16.00
N GLU A 99 2.77 10.07 15.95
CA GLU A 99 2.06 9.61 17.16
C GLU A 99 2.60 8.29 17.72
N ARG A 100 3.00 7.33 16.85
CA ARG A 100 3.55 6.01 17.23
C ARG A 100 2.70 5.23 18.24
N THR A 101 1.40 5.49 18.26
CA THR A 101 0.45 4.94 19.23
C THR A 101 0.12 3.48 18.94
N THR A 102 0.08 3.08 17.67
CA THR A 102 -0.24 1.71 17.23
C THR A 102 1.00 0.89 16.90
N LEU A 103 0.84 -0.44 16.79
CA LEU A 103 1.92 -1.33 16.35
C LEU A 103 2.41 -0.94 14.96
N THR A 104 1.47 -0.79 14.02
CA THR A 104 1.71 -0.33 12.65
C THR A 104 2.48 0.99 12.63
N GLY A 105 2.06 1.98 13.44
CA GLY A 105 2.74 3.28 13.49
C GLY A 105 4.17 3.22 14.02
N ARG A 106 4.50 2.30 14.93
CA ARG A 106 5.88 2.08 15.37
C ARG A 106 6.76 1.48 14.28
N TYR A 107 6.25 0.50 13.53
CA TYR A 107 6.98 -0.11 12.42
C TYR A 107 7.18 0.86 11.26
N LEU A 108 6.11 1.60 10.90
CA LEU A 108 6.18 2.61 9.85
C LEU A 108 7.18 3.73 10.22
N ALA A 109 7.20 4.17 11.48
CA ALA A 109 8.18 5.16 11.94
C ALA A 109 9.62 4.66 11.78
N ARG A 110 9.88 3.41 12.18
CA ARG A 110 11.21 2.79 12.02
C ARG A 110 11.60 2.70 10.54
N TYR A 111 10.69 2.29 9.67
CA TYR A 111 10.92 2.20 8.22
C TYR A 111 11.30 3.56 7.61
N VAL A 112 10.59 4.63 7.96
CA VAL A 112 10.88 5.99 7.48
C VAL A 112 12.19 6.54 8.04
N GLU A 113 12.54 6.21 9.29
CA GLU A 113 13.82 6.58 9.90
C GLU A 113 15.00 5.84 9.25
N GLU A 114 14.87 4.53 9.01
CA GLU A 114 15.90 3.70 8.36
C GLU A 114 16.09 4.09 6.88
N GLY A 115 15.03 4.50 6.17
CA GLY A 115 15.11 4.99 4.80
C GLY A 115 15.72 6.39 4.65
N ASN A 116 15.81 7.17 5.74
CA ASN A 116 16.47 8.49 5.76
C ASN A 116 17.98 8.42 6.06
N ASP A 117 18.53 7.24 6.35
CA ASP A 117 19.96 7.07 6.64
C ASP A 117 20.83 6.97 5.36
N ASP A 118 20.21 7.03 4.18
CA ASP A 118 20.87 7.14 2.86
C ASP A 118 21.30 8.60 2.56
N THR A 119 21.92 9.25 3.56
CA THR A 119 22.56 10.56 3.35
C THR A 119 23.89 10.32 2.62
N PRO A 120 24.12 10.85 1.41
CA PRO A 120 25.42 10.72 0.78
C PRO A 120 26.45 11.53 1.59
N GLU A 121 27.53 10.87 2.04
CA GLU A 121 28.78 11.54 2.43
C GLU A 121 29.37 12.35 1.26
#